data_AF-A0A4Q6BDI2-F1
#
_entry.id   AF-A0A4Q6BDI2-F1
#
_cell.length_a   1.000
_cell.length_b   1.000
_cell.length_c   1.000
_cell.angle_alpha   90.00
_cell.angle_beta   90.00
_cell.angle_gamma   90.00
#
_symmetry.space_group_name_H-M   'P 1'
#
loop_
_entity.id
_entity.type
_entity.pdbx_description
1 polymer ?
#
loop_
_entity_poly.entity_id
_entity_poly.type
_entity_poly.pdbx_seq_one_letter_code
_entity_poly.pdbx_strand_id
1 'polypeptide(L)' 'MEFFCVMSVDGSLASYLVKKESDTVYKAVLRPNNGIREDLPAEILLEKTGDGWQAQPMHEDLVQSIILAIETNGR' A
#
# COMPACT_ATOMS: atom_id res chain seq x y z
N MET A 1 -5.31 -13.18 -0.32
CA MET A 1 -5.89 -12.24 0.67
C MET A 1 -5.97 -10.86 0.02
N GLU A 2 -7.07 -10.15 0.22
CA GLU A 2 -7.23 -8.76 -0.23
C GLU A 2 -7.95 -7.93 0.84
N PHE A 3 -7.58 -6.66 0.99
CA PHE A 3 -8.22 -5.73 1.92
C PHE A 3 -8.03 -4.28 1.46
N PHE A 4 -8.82 -3.36 2.04
CA PHE A 4 -8.65 -1.93 1.80
C PHE A 4 -7.80 -1.29 2.90
N CYS A 5 -6.81 -0.52 2.50
CA CYS A 5 -6.02 0.33 3.39
C CYS A 5 -6.42 1.78 3.14
N VAL A 6 -7.03 2.42 4.15
CA VAL A 6 -7.44 3.83 4.09
C VAL A 6 -6.55 4.62 5.04
N MET A 7 -5.94 5.70 4.55
CA MET A 7 -5.01 6.52 5.31
C MET A 7 -5.11 7.99 4.90
N SER A 8 -4.63 8.88 5.78
CA SER A 8 -4.48 10.30 5.46
C SER A 8 -3.08 10.55 4.91
N VAL A 9 -2.98 11.17 3.75
CA VAL A 9 -1.71 11.61 3.13
C VAL A 9 -1.87 13.08 2.77
N ASP A 10 -0.99 13.94 3.29
CA ASP A 10 -1.01 15.39 3.08
C ASP A 10 -2.36 16.07 3.37
N GLY A 11 -3.05 15.60 4.42
CA GLY A 11 -4.35 16.12 4.84
C GLY A 11 -5.54 15.67 3.98
N SER A 12 -5.33 14.73 3.06
CA SER A 12 -6.39 14.13 2.22
C SER A 12 -6.44 12.61 2.37
N LEU A 13 -7.65 12.03 2.28
CA LEU A 13 -7.83 10.59 2.37
C LEU A 13 -7.38 9.90 1.07
N ALA A 14 -6.55 8.88 1.22
CA ALA A 14 -6.18 7.91 0.18
C ALA A 14 -6.73 6.53 0.54
N SER A 15 -7.14 5.77 -0.47
CA SER A 15 -7.58 4.39 -0.29
C SER A 15 -6.88 3.49 -1.28
N TYR A 16 -6.17 2.48 -0.78
CA TYR A 16 -5.51 1.45 -1.58
C TYR A 16 -6.23 0.12 -1.42
N LEU A 17 -6.45 -0.58 -2.53
CA LEU A 17 -6.74 -2.00 -2.52
C LEU A 17 -5.41 -2.76 -2.45
N VAL A 18 -5.17 -3.45 -1.34
CA VAL A 18 -3.97 -4.24 -1.13
C VAL A 18 -4.31 -5.70 -1.38
N LYS A 19 -3.57 -6.34 -2.29
CA LYS A 19 -3.75 -7.74 -2.69
C LYS A 19 -2.46 -8.51 -2.53
N LYS A 20 -2.52 -9.66 -1.87
CA LYS A 20 -1.41 -10.62 -1.79
C LYS A 20 -1.30 -11.36 -3.11
N GLU A 21 -0.17 -11.21 -3.80
CA GLU A 21 0.12 -11.87 -5.09
C GLU A 21 0.91 -13.17 -4.88
N SER A 22 1.81 -13.20 -3.90
CA SER A 22 2.55 -14.39 -3.48
C SER A 22 2.79 -14.37 -1.96
N ASP A 23 3.52 -15.34 -1.42
CA ASP A 23 3.79 -15.39 0.03
C ASP A 23 4.52 -14.18 0.58
N THR A 24 5.38 -13.56 -0.22
CA THR A 24 6.18 -12.40 0.15
C THR A 24 5.77 -11.13 -0.60
N VAL A 25 4.98 -11.24 -1.67
CA VAL A 25 4.67 -10.10 -2.56
C VAL A 25 3.22 -9.64 -2.41
N TYR A 26 3.07 -8.32 -2.26
CA TYR A 26 1.80 -7.62 -2.16
C TYR A 26 1.78 -6.48 -3.18
N LYS A 27 0.61 -6.27 -3.79
CA LYS A 27 0.37 -5.17 -4.72
C LYS A 27 -0.72 -4.28 -4.14
N ALA A 28 -0.42 -3.00 -4.00
CA ALA A 28 -1.36 -1.98 -3.56
C ALA A 28 -1.74 -1.08 -4.73
N VAL A 29 -3.03 -0.99 -5.03
CA VAL A 29 -3.55 -0.17 -6.14
C VAL A 29 -4.41 0.93 -5.57
N LEU A 30 -4.10 2.17 -5.93
CA LEU A 30 -4.85 3.35 -5.52
C LEU A 30 -6.27 3.28 -6.11
N ARG A 31 -7.26 3.46 -5.24
CA ARG A 31 -8.66 3.54 -5.65
C ARG A 31 -9.04 4.98 -5.98
N PRO A 32 -9.71 5.23 -7.11
CA PRO A 32 -10.25 6.54 -7.44
C PRO A 32 -11.54 6.78 -6.64
N ASN A 33 -11.43 6.98 -5.32
CA ASN A 33 -12.59 7.19 -4.48
C ASN A 33 -13.02 8.67 -4.38
N ASN A 34 -12.18 9.65 -4.75
CA ASN A 34 -12.48 11.09 -4.59
C ASN A 34 -11.82 12.03 -5.63
N GLY A 35 -11.47 11.54 -6.82
CA GLY A 35 -10.77 12.31 -7.85
C GLY A 35 -9.43 11.69 -8.24
N ILE A 36 -8.79 12.26 -9.27
CA ILE A 36 -7.47 11.83 -9.73
C ILE A 36 -6.42 12.43 -8.78
N ARG A 37 -5.76 11.58 -8.01
CA ARG A 37 -4.60 11.91 -7.16
C ARG A 37 -3.33 11.67 -7.98
N GLU A 38 -2.93 12.64 -8.80
CA GLU A 38 -1.67 12.54 -9.57
C GLU A 38 -0.42 12.69 -8.69
N ASP A 39 -0.61 13.18 -7.47
CA ASP A 39 0.41 13.31 -6.43
C ASP A 39 0.81 11.96 -5.81
N LEU A 40 -0.02 10.93 -5.95
CA LEU A 40 0.22 9.61 -5.38
C LEU A 40 0.56 8.56 -6.44
N PRO A 41 1.37 7.56 -6.06
CA PRO A 41 1.59 6.41 -6.93
C PRO A 41 0.29 5.61 -7.08
N ALA A 42 -0.14 5.43 -8.33
CA ALA A 42 -1.31 4.63 -8.67
C ALA A 42 -1.17 3.16 -8.25
N GLU A 43 0.07 2.67 -8.21
CA GLU A 43 0.41 1.31 -7.82
C GLU A 43 1.69 1.31 -7.00
N ILE A 44 1.73 0.47 -5.97
CA ILE A 44 2.92 0.17 -5.19
C ILE A 44 3.05 -1.35 -5.07
N LEU A 45 4.20 -1.86 -5.47
CA LEU A 45 4.60 -3.23 -5.22
C LEU A 45 5.38 -3.28 -3.90
N LEU A 46 5.00 -4.18 -3.00
CA LEU A 46 5.71 -4.45 -1.75
C LEU A 46 6.17 -5.90 -1.72
N GLU A 47 7.42 -6.12 -1.34
CA GLU A 47 8.02 -7.44 -1.18
C GLU A 47 8.69 -7.57 0.19
N LYS A 48 8.36 -8.64 0.90
CA LYS A 48 9.03 -9.01 2.16
C LYS A 48 10.26 -9.87 1.85
N THR A 49 11.44 -9.29 2.02
CA THR A 49 12.74 -9.96 1.87
C THR A 49 13.29 -10.37 3.25
N GLY A 50 14.42 -11.07 3.26
CA GLY A 50 15.11 -11.44 4.50
C GLY A 50 15.60 -10.23 5.31
N ASP A 51 15.83 -9.09 4.65
CA ASP A 51 16.32 -7.86 5.26
C ASP A 51 15.20 -6.87 5.64
N GLY A 52 13.94 -7.20 5.34
CA GLY A 52 12.78 -6.38 5.66
C GLY A 52 11.83 -6.19 4.48
N TRP A 53 11.09 -5.09 4.48
CA TRP A 53 10.16 -4.76 3.40
C TRP A 53 10.83 -3.85 2.37
N GLN A 54 10.67 -4.19 1.09
CA GLN A 54 11.02 -3.34 -0.04
C GLN A 54 9.75 -2.89 -0.76
N ALA A 55 9.72 -1.64 -1.22
CA ALA A 55 8.58 -1.09 -1.93
C ALA A 55 8.99 -0.30 -3.18
N GLN A 56 8.18 -0.39 -4.24
CA GLN A 56 8.39 0.33 -5.49
C GLN A 56 7.05 0.86 -6.04
N PRO A 57 6.92 2.19 -6.25
CA PRO A 57 7.86 3.23 -5.86
C PRO A 57 7.94 3.40 -4.34
N MET A 58 9.08 3.90 -3.86
CA MET A 58 9.24 4.22 -2.43
C MET A 58 8.55 5.54 -2.12
N HIS A 59 7.53 5.49 -1.26
CA HIS A 59 6.83 6.65 -0.73
C HIS A 59 6.65 6.45 0.78
N GLU A 60 7.55 7.02 1.59
CA GLU A 60 7.80 6.61 2.98
C GLU A 60 6.53 6.44 3.84
N ASP A 61 5.75 7.50 4.02
CA ASP A 61 4.54 7.48 4.87
C ASP A 61 3.49 6.46 4.40
N LEU A 62 3.35 6.33 3.09
CA LEU A 62 2.33 5.52 2.44
C LEU A 62 2.74 4.05 2.49
N VAL A 63 3.99 3.75 2.16
CA VAL A 63 4.59 2.42 2.25
C VAL A 63 4.53 1.91 3.69
N GLN A 64 4.93 2.70 4.69
CA GLN A 64 4.86 2.30 6.09
C GLN A 64 3.44 2.00 6.54
N SER A 65 2.47 2.83 6.14
CA SER A 65 1.06 2.62 6.47
C SER A 65 0.51 1.33 5.85
N ILE A 66 0.86 1.03 4.60
CA ILE A 66 0.46 -0.22 3.94
C ILE A 66 1.12 -1.43 4.62
N ILE A 67 2.41 -1.36 4.94
CA ILE A 67 3.11 -2.45 5.64
C ILE A 67 2.44 -2.75 6.97
N LEU A 68 2.17 -1.73 7.79
CA LEU A 68 1.50 -1.92 9.08
C LEU A 68 0.12 -2.57 8.90
N ALA A 69 -0.62 -2.17 7.86
CA ALA A 69 -1.92 -2.77 7.56
C ALA A 69 -1.78 -4.23 7.10
N ILE A 70 -0.77 -4.57 6.30
CA ILE A 70 -0.46 -5.95 5.93
C ILE A 70 -0.11 -6.78 7.16
N GLU A 71 0.70 -6.27 8.08
CA GLU A 71 1.09 -7.01 9.29
C GLU A 71 -0.06 -7.19 10.29
N THR A 72 -1.01 -6.26 10.29
CA THR A 72 -2.22 -6.33 11.12
C THR A 72 -3.27 -7.27 10.54
N ASN A 73 -3.48 -7.23 9.21
CA ASN A 73 -4.51 -8.00 8.53
C ASN A 73 -4.03 -9.37 8.06
N GLY A 74 -2.75 -9.52 7.69
CA GLY A 74 -2.15 -10.73 7.12
C GLY A 74 -1.90 -11.88 8.09
N ARG A 75 -2.59 -11.90 9.24
CA ARG A 75 -2.60 -13.03 10.18
C ARG A 75 -3.64 -14.08 9.79
#